data_AF-G2QWC8-F1
#
_entry.id   AF-G2QWC8-F1
#
_cell.length_a   1.000
_cell.length_b   1.000
_cell.length_c   1.000
_cell.angle_alpha   90.00
_cell.angle_beta   90.00
_cell.angle_gamma   90.00
#
_symmetry.space_group_name_H-M   'P 1'
#
loop_
_entity.id
_entity.type
_entity.pdbx_description
1 polymer ?
#
loop_
_entity_poly.entity_id
_entity_poly.type
_entity_poly.pdbx_seq_one_letter_code
_entity_poly.pdbx_strand_id
1 'polypeptide(L)'
;MSYQGHSNVGFPSLYESQNQRNVKQSEVDELTRHTGENVKGFMPKGQAREVNRLHEQEVHRHQAENMKKDPTLAARLHGNKPAKGAMIDKELQEEDEAQLRKKGDAVTGKKM
;
A
#
# COMPACT_ATOMS: atom_id res chain seq x y z
N MET A 1 -29.77 -29.71 8.80
CA MET A 1 -30.04 -28.87 10.00
C MET A 1 -29.55 -27.46 9.70
N SER A 2 -30.46 -26.56 9.31
CA SER A 2 -30.17 -25.16 9.02
C SER A 2 -30.31 -24.33 10.29
N TYR A 3 -29.21 -23.87 10.87
CA TYR A 3 -29.23 -22.97 12.02
C TYR A 3 -29.68 -21.58 11.56
N GLN A 4 -30.98 -21.31 11.71
CA GLN A 4 -31.57 -20.00 11.53
C GLN A 4 -31.40 -19.22 12.84
N GLY A 5 -30.25 -18.56 13.00
CA GLY A 5 -29.96 -17.70 14.15
C GLY A 5 -30.79 -16.41 14.09
N HIS A 6 -31.85 -16.32 14.90
CA HIS A 6 -32.73 -15.15 14.99
C HIS A 6 -32.24 -14.15 16.06
N SER A 7 -30.95 -13.78 16.07
CA SER A 7 -30.47 -12.74 17.00
C SER A 7 -30.61 -11.35 16.40
N ASN A 8 -31.18 -10.41 17.18
CA ASN A 8 -31.30 -8.99 16.81
C ASN A 8 -29.96 -8.29 16.51
N VAL A 9 -28.83 -8.93 16.85
CA VAL A 9 -27.47 -8.41 16.63
C VAL A 9 -26.77 -9.01 15.40
N GLY A 10 -27.46 -9.78 14.55
CA GLY A 10 -26.89 -10.34 13.32
C GLY A 10 -26.01 -11.60 13.52
N PHE A 11 -25.47 -12.14 12.43
CA PHE A 11 -24.62 -13.34 12.45
C PHE A 11 -23.24 -13.04 13.05
N PRO A 12 -22.74 -13.81 14.04
CA PRO A 12 -21.43 -13.57 14.65
C PRO A 12 -20.26 -13.58 13.66
N SER A 13 -20.37 -14.37 12.58
CA SER A 13 -19.38 -14.43 11.50
C SER A 13 -19.25 -13.15 10.68
N LEU A 14 -20.21 -12.22 10.77
CA LEU A 14 -20.16 -10.91 10.11
C LEU A 14 -19.31 -9.90 10.88
N TYR A 15 -19.03 -10.16 12.17
CA TYR A 15 -18.26 -9.27 13.05
C TYR A 15 -16.84 -9.78 13.32
N GLU A 16 -16.25 -10.53 12.37
CA GLU A 16 -14.81 -10.79 12.41
C GLU A 16 -14.06 -9.48 12.16
N SER A 17 -13.57 -8.85 13.23
CA SER A 17 -12.57 -7.79 13.09
C SER A 17 -11.27 -8.42 12.60
N GLN A 18 -10.57 -7.75 11.68
CA GLN A 18 -9.33 -8.30 11.09
C GLN A 18 -8.24 -8.61 12.13
N ASN A 19 -8.33 -8.02 13.33
CA ASN A 19 -7.46 -8.28 14.47
C ASN A 19 -7.80 -9.56 15.27
N GLN A 20 -8.88 -10.27 14.94
CA GLN A 20 -9.28 -11.53 15.57
C GLN A 20 -8.73 -12.76 14.86
N ARG A 21 -8.14 -12.60 13.66
CA ARG A 21 -7.57 -13.72 12.90
C ARG A 21 -6.19 -14.08 13.41
N ASN A 22 -5.88 -15.37 13.39
CA ASN A 22 -4.51 -15.83 13.62
C ASN A 22 -3.66 -15.55 12.39
N VAL A 23 -2.60 -14.77 12.56
CA VAL A 23 -1.59 -14.51 11.52
C VAL A 23 -0.65 -15.72 11.39
N LYS A 24 -0.15 -15.98 10.18
CA LYS A 24 0.80 -17.06 9.95
C LYS A 24 2.17 -16.65 10.49
N GLN A 25 2.89 -17.59 11.11
CA GLN A 25 4.23 -17.30 11.62
C GLN A 25 5.20 -16.85 10.52
N SER A 26 5.08 -17.41 9.31
CA SER A 26 5.91 -16.99 8.16
C SER A 26 5.73 -15.52 7.79
N GLU A 27 4.51 -15.01 7.89
CA GLU A 27 4.18 -13.61 7.60
C GLU A 27 4.79 -12.68 8.65
N VAL A 28 4.65 -13.03 9.94
CA VAL A 28 5.29 -12.32 11.06
C VAL A 28 6.83 -12.27 10.88
N ASP A 29 7.41 -13.36 10.38
CA ASP A 29 8.84 -13.49 10.15
C ASP A 29 9.34 -12.65 8.97
N GLU A 30 8.54 -12.51 7.91
CA GLU A 30 8.81 -11.63 6.77
C GLU A 30 8.70 -10.16 7.16
N LEU A 31 7.63 -9.77 7.85
CA LEU A 31 7.42 -8.41 8.32
C LEU A 31 8.52 -7.95 9.26
N THR A 32 8.92 -8.80 10.22
CA THR A 32 10.03 -8.48 11.14
C THR A 32 11.33 -8.18 10.37
N ARG A 33 11.60 -8.90 9.27
CA ARG A 33 12.79 -8.70 8.44
C ARG A 33 12.72 -7.42 7.61
N HIS A 34 11.55 -7.11 7.05
CA HIS A 34 11.37 -5.95 6.18
C HIS A 34 11.29 -4.64 6.96
N THR A 35 10.55 -4.64 8.07
CA THR A 35 10.29 -3.44 8.88
C THR A 35 11.34 -3.21 9.96
N GLY A 36 12.03 -4.26 10.41
CA GLY A 36 12.96 -4.22 11.54
C GLY A 36 12.27 -4.21 12.91
N GLU A 37 10.94 -4.27 12.97
CA GLU A 37 10.18 -4.31 14.22
C GLU A 37 10.02 -5.74 14.73
N ASN A 38 10.17 -5.95 16.05
CA ASN A 38 10.06 -7.29 16.65
C ASN A 38 8.59 -7.71 16.87
N VAL A 39 7.89 -8.00 15.76
CA VAL A 39 6.48 -8.45 15.79
C VAL A 39 6.34 -9.81 16.51
N LYS A 40 7.35 -10.67 16.41
CA LYS A 40 7.37 -12.00 17.07
C LYS A 40 7.36 -11.91 18.60
N GLY A 41 7.88 -10.82 19.17
CA GLY A 41 7.92 -10.60 20.62
C GLY A 41 6.56 -10.35 21.26
N PHE A 42 5.53 -10.06 20.46
CA PHE A 42 4.16 -9.87 20.97
C PHE A 42 3.47 -11.20 21.22
N MET A 43 2.54 -11.21 22.19
CA MET A 43 1.65 -12.36 22.40
C MET A 43 0.84 -12.68 21.15
N PRO A 44 0.44 -13.94 20.89
CA PRO A 44 -0.28 -14.32 19.67
C PRO A 44 -1.51 -13.44 19.35
N LYS A 45 -2.27 -13.03 20.36
CA LYS A 45 -3.43 -12.13 20.21
C LYS A 45 -3.05 -10.68 19.85
N GLY A 46 -1.84 -10.25 20.16
CA GLY A 46 -1.30 -8.93 19.83
C GLY A 46 -0.59 -8.88 18.48
N GLN A 47 -0.10 -10.02 17.98
CA GLN A 47 0.62 -10.11 16.70
C GLN A 47 -0.27 -9.66 15.53
N ALA A 48 -1.53 -10.11 15.47
CA ALA A 48 -2.44 -9.72 14.39
C ALA A 48 -2.63 -8.20 14.28
N ARG A 49 -2.76 -7.52 15.42
CA ARG A 49 -2.86 -6.06 15.47
C ARG A 49 -1.59 -5.39 14.94
N GLU A 50 -0.43 -5.91 15.33
CA GLU A 50 0.85 -5.33 14.95
C GLU A 50 1.16 -5.55 13.46
N VAL A 51 0.85 -6.75 12.94
CA VAL A 51 0.91 -7.05 11.51
C VAL A 51 0.03 -6.09 10.72
N ASN A 52 -1.21 -5.87 11.15
CA ASN A 52 -2.12 -4.94 10.47
C ASN A 52 -1.60 -3.50 10.52
N ARG A 53 -1.06 -3.05 11.68
CA ARG A 53 -0.44 -1.72 11.82
C ARG A 53 0.71 -1.53 10.83
N LEU A 54 1.59 -2.53 10.70
CA LEU A 54 2.74 -2.45 9.80
C LEU A 54 2.32 -2.39 8.34
N HIS A 55 1.37 -3.22 7.93
CA HIS A 55 0.81 -3.16 6.58
C HIS A 55 0.16 -1.79 6.29
N GLU A 56 -0.61 -1.23 7.23
CA GLU A 56 -1.17 0.11 7.10
C GLU A 56 -0.07 1.17 6.92
N GLN A 57 1.01 1.09 7.70
CA GLN A 57 2.15 1.99 7.55
C GLN A 57 2.81 1.86 6.17
N GLU A 58 3.03 0.64 5.67
CA GLU A 58 3.60 0.42 4.34
C GLU A 58 2.70 0.98 3.23
N VAL A 59 1.39 0.74 3.31
CA VAL A 59 0.42 1.31 2.37
C VAL A 59 0.47 2.84 2.39
N HIS A 60 0.51 3.45 3.57
CA HIS A 60 0.62 4.91 3.69
C HIS A 60 1.94 5.44 3.14
N ARG A 61 3.07 4.74 3.37
CA ARG A 61 4.36 5.12 2.79
C ARG A 61 4.32 5.06 1.27
N HIS A 62 3.85 3.97 0.68
CA HIS A 62 3.73 3.84 -0.77
C HIS A 62 2.79 4.88 -1.38
N GLN A 63 1.65 5.15 -0.74
CA GLN A 63 0.76 6.22 -1.18
C GLN A 63 1.45 7.59 -1.14
N ALA A 64 2.17 7.91 -0.05
CA ALA A 64 2.90 9.16 0.08
C ALA A 64 4.04 9.28 -0.96
N GLU A 65 4.77 8.20 -1.25
CA GLU A 65 5.79 8.18 -2.30
C GLU A 65 5.18 8.40 -3.69
N ASN A 66 4.04 7.76 -3.97
CA ASN A 66 3.35 7.93 -5.24
C ASN A 66 2.80 9.35 -5.40
N MET A 67 2.30 9.96 -4.32
CA MET A 67 1.86 11.36 -4.31
C MET A 67 3.02 12.34 -4.52
N LYS A 68 4.25 12.00 -4.09
CA LYS A 68 5.44 12.82 -4.36
C LYS A 68 5.87 12.73 -5.81
N LYS A 69 5.68 11.58 -6.46
CA LYS A 69 6.03 11.36 -7.87
C LYS A 69 5.03 12.01 -8.81
N ASP A 70 3.74 11.78 -8.59
CA ASP A 70 2.67 12.31 -9.45
C ASP A 70 1.93 13.47 -8.76
N PRO A 71 2.15 14.72 -9.20
CA PRO A 71 1.50 15.90 -8.60
C PRO A 71 -0.03 15.92 -8.82
N THR A 72 -0.57 15.14 -9.77
CA THR A 72 -2.01 15.05 -10.04
C THR A 72 -2.73 13.99 -9.21
N LEU A 73 -1.99 13.08 -8.57
CA LEU A 73 -2.56 11.89 -7.94
C LEU A 73 -3.45 12.23 -6.75
N ALA A 74 -3.04 13.17 -5.89
CA ALA A 74 -3.82 13.56 -4.72
C ALA A 74 -5.22 14.07 -5.11
N ALA A 75 -5.31 14.95 -6.11
CA ALA A 75 -6.59 15.45 -6.59
C ALA A 75 -7.47 14.32 -7.13
N ARG A 76 -6.91 13.41 -7.94
CA ARG A 76 -7.63 12.26 -8.52
C ARG A 76 -8.13 11.29 -7.45
N LEU A 77 -7.32 10.98 -6.44
CA LEU A 77 -7.70 10.09 -5.33
C LEU A 77 -8.88 10.65 -4.53
N HIS A 78 -8.97 11.97 -4.40
CA HIS A 78 -10.08 12.66 -3.74
C HIS A 78 -11.26 13.00 -4.68
N GLY A 79 -11.25 12.54 -5.94
CA GLY A 79 -12.33 12.81 -6.92
C GLY A 79 -12.38 14.24 -7.45
N ASN A 80 -11.32 15.02 -7.23
CA ASN A 80 -11.20 16.41 -7.65
C ASN A 80 -10.46 16.53 -8.99
N LYS A 81 -10.71 17.65 -9.70
CA LYS A 81 -9.92 18.00 -10.88
C LYS A 81 -8.54 18.52 -10.44
N PRO A 82 -7.42 17.97 -10.98
CA PRO A 82 -6.09 18.48 -10.67
C PRO A 82 -5.91 19.93 -11.15
N ALA A 83 -5.05 20.68 -10.45
CA ALA A 83 -4.75 22.07 -10.80
C ALA A 83 -4.01 22.16 -12.14
N LYS A 84 -4.14 23.30 -12.83
CA LYS A 84 -3.44 23.54 -14.11
C LYS A 84 -1.92 23.36 -13.98
N GLY A 85 -1.32 23.89 -12.91
CA GLY A 85 0.11 23.72 -12.63
C GLY A 85 0.51 22.25 -12.49
N ALA A 86 -0.21 21.48 -11.67
CA ALA A 86 0.06 20.06 -11.48
C ALA A 86 -0.07 19.23 -12.77
N MET A 87 -0.96 19.62 -13.69
CA MET A 87 -1.06 18.96 -15.00
C MET A 87 0.17 19.26 -15.87
N ILE A 88 0.65 20.51 -15.87
CA ILE A 88 1.86 20.92 -16.62
C ILE A 88 3.10 20.25 -16.03
N ASP A 89 3.24 20.24 -14.71
CA ASP A 89 4.39 19.61 -14.03
C ASP A 89 4.48 18.11 -14.39
N LYS A 90 3.32 17.44 -14.46
CA LYS A 90 3.25 16.03 -14.88
C LYS A 90 3.66 15.85 -16.34
N GLU A 91 3.17 16.70 -17.24
CA GLU A 91 3.53 16.65 -18.67
C GLU A 91 5.03 16.85 -18.88
N LEU A 92 5.63 17.84 -18.20
CA LEU A 92 7.07 18.09 -18.24
C LEU A 92 7.89 16.89 -17.72
N GLN A 93 7.47 16.29 -16.60
CA GLN A 93 8.12 15.08 -16.07
C GLN A 93 8.06 13.91 -17.06
N GLU A 94 6.91 13.67 -17.69
CA GLU A 94 6.74 12.60 -18.68
C GLU A 94 7.59 12.84 -19.94
N GLU A 95 7.69 14.10 -20.40
CA GLU A 95 8.57 14.48 -21.50
C GLU A 95 10.06 14.27 -21.17
N ASP A 96 10.50 14.71 -19.99
CA ASP A 96 11.88 14.56 -19.53
C ASP A 96 12.26 13.08 -19.40
N GLU A 97 11.39 12.25 -18.81
CA GLU A 97 11.59 10.80 -18.73
C GLU A 97 11.66 10.14 -20.11
N ALA A 98 10.80 10.54 -21.05
CA ALA A 98 10.84 10.03 -22.42
C ALA A 98 12.13 10.41 -23.14
N GLN A 99 12.62 11.64 -22.94
CA GLN A 99 13.90 12.09 -23.49
C GLN A 99 15.08 11.34 -22.87
N LEU A 100 15.07 11.11 -21.56
CA LEU A 100 16.09 10.33 -20.86
C LEU A 100 16.14 8.89 -21.35
N ARG A 101 14.99 8.26 -21.60
CA ARG A 101 14.92 6.90 -22.17
C ARG A 101 15.53 6.84 -23.57
N LYS A 102 15.13 7.77 -24.45
CA LYS A 102 15.71 7.88 -25.80
C LYS A 102 17.23 8.08 -25.78
N LYS A 103 17.73 8.91 -24.85
CA LYS A 103 19.18 9.13 -24.66
C LYS A 103 19.86 7.88 -24.09
N GLY A 104 19.26 7.20 -23.12
CA GLY A 104 19.77 5.96 -22.54
C GLY A 104 19.92 4.86 -23.59
N ASP A 105 18.88 4.66 -24.41
CA ASP A 105 18.88 3.67 -25.50
C ASP A 105 19.96 3.97 -26.55
N ALA A 106 20.17 5.25 -26.87
CA ALA A 106 21.22 5.70 -27.79
C ALA A 106 22.64 5.46 -27.24
N VAL A 107 22.83 5.53 -25.91
CA VAL A 107 24.13 5.27 -25.25
C VAL A 107 24.40 3.77 -25.14
N THR A 108 23.39 2.94 -24.92
CA THR A 108 23.55 1.48 -24.85
C THR A 108 23.72 0.83 -26.23
N GLY A 109 23.08 1.39 -27.27
CA GLY A 109 23.22 0.91 -28.66
C GLY A 109 24.56 1.23 -29.33
N LYS A 110 25.42 2.05 -28.72
CA LYS A 110 26.75 2.43 -29.24
C LYS A 110 27.88 1.51 -28.74
N LYS A 111 27.59 0.53 -27.86
CA LYS A 111 28.55 -0.45 -27.32
C LYS A 111 28.43 -1.84 -27.98
N MET A 112 28.14 -1.89 -29.27
CA MET A 112 28.30 -3.07 -30.12
C MET A 112 29.12 -2.71 -31.35
#